data_AF-A0A955FU33-F1
#
_entry.id   AF-A0A955FU33-F1
#
_cell.length_a   1.000
_cell.length_b   1.000
_cell.length_c   1.000
_cell.angle_alpha   90.00
_cell.angle_beta   90.00
_cell.angle_gamma   90.00
#
_symmetry.space_group_name_H-M   'P 1'
#
loop_
_entity.id
_entity.type
_entity.pdbx_description
1 polymer ?
#
loop_
_entity_poly.entity_id
_entity_poly.type
_entity_poly.pdbx_seq_one_letter_code
_entity_poly.pdbx_strand_id
1 'polypeptide(L)'
;MSEQLRIKDREFGQRYDDIVGQAITPETVDTFADSALDSLIKLVGETVESYDEQPTVRKAKGSDHERAALSYHGLSPDVIEKTLDHIAFVAEETSVVDELMMANTTHVGEVILPTASNRHKQTARTGESAFKKEQIPRTKTVLLIAEHLAGVDLRDKNQWSVTQGELIDSMQRKVSYKLVDFIRLRRSFLICDEEDNATFAFDTEQLGNAGIVNSDLFALNKDDIDDFSKERPEMCRRINYSKNFSTEIYDALTNQLGDSNHSEMNSVSVPRILEPREIHNGDILTIRSFARETGIHAEIARRAASALGFRNEDGSARKVTPDEQRAIVKYIEQKDTVPMRAEGYLTVPELAMELGVSNGSVLKVLMSASDMIGDVAEQRNYNNVVCRFIAPDQQRIIKEVIEGSRNTLVAEGFMTRSALAKTLGVSGWQMASVIDKMKEELGAVRTTLVGGREIEYFDAAQQALLHQYLVEKGAFAEDAPAGYRTGFAMARAWGIGDSTIARAINANKERLGHVRKWKFSSGPDYGYSPEDQLMLHEWVVENRCKNVGRTALKRA
;
A
#
# COMPACT_ATOMS: atom_id res chain seq x y z
N MET A 1 -34.77 28.31 -14.02
CA MET A 1 -33.80 27.70 -13.09
C MET A 1 -34.45 27.72 -11.72
N SER A 2 -34.71 26.56 -11.11
CA SER A 2 -35.40 26.49 -9.82
C SER A 2 -34.46 26.92 -8.68
N GLU A 3 -35.02 27.50 -7.62
CA GLU A 3 -34.25 27.93 -6.43
C GLU A 3 -33.49 26.75 -5.79
N GLN A 4 -34.06 25.54 -5.85
CA GLN A 4 -33.43 24.31 -5.39
C GLN A 4 -32.16 23.95 -6.17
N LEU A 5 -32.09 24.27 -7.47
CA LEU A 5 -30.90 24.01 -8.28
C LEU A 5 -29.76 24.94 -7.88
N ARG A 6 -30.04 26.23 -7.65
CA ARG A 6 -29.04 27.20 -7.18
C ARG A 6 -28.44 26.86 -5.82
N ILE A 7 -29.25 26.28 -4.92
CA ILE A 7 -28.78 25.82 -3.61
C ILE A 7 -27.81 24.66 -3.78
N LYS A 8 -28.13 23.68 -4.63
CA LYS A 8 -27.25 22.53 -4.94
C LYS A 8 -25.95 22.98 -5.61
N ASP A 9 -26.00 23.91 -6.57
CA ASP A 9 -24.80 24.43 -7.26
C ASP A 9 -23.83 25.07 -6.26
N ARG A 10 -24.35 25.86 -5.31
CA ARG A 10 -23.54 26.47 -4.25
C ARG A 10 -22.96 25.44 -3.27
N GLU A 11 -23.73 24.39 -2.98
CA GLU A 11 -23.29 23.29 -2.11
C GLU A 11 -22.14 22.49 -2.75
N PHE A 12 -22.22 22.17 -4.03
CA PHE A 12 -21.14 21.48 -4.75
C PHE A 12 -19.87 22.33 -4.83
N GLY A 13 -19.98 23.63 -5.11
CA GLY A 13 -18.85 24.56 -5.10
C GLY A 13 -18.20 24.66 -3.71
N GLN A 14 -19.00 24.79 -2.65
CA GLN A 14 -18.48 24.87 -1.28
C GLN A 14 -17.78 23.58 -0.86
N ARG A 15 -18.34 22.41 -1.21
CA ARG A 15 -17.71 21.12 -0.92
C ARG A 15 -16.40 20.92 -1.66
N TYR A 16 -16.31 21.38 -2.91
CA TYR A 16 -15.04 21.40 -3.63
C TYR A 16 -13.98 22.24 -2.88
N ASP A 17 -14.36 23.46 -2.47
CA ASP A 17 -13.47 24.34 -1.69
C ASP A 17 -13.05 23.72 -0.34
N ASP A 18 -13.95 23.00 0.32
CA ASP A 18 -13.67 22.32 1.59
C ASP A 18 -12.69 21.14 1.40
N ILE A 19 -12.83 20.37 0.30
CA ILE A 19 -11.92 19.26 -0.03
C ILE A 19 -10.51 19.79 -0.30
N VAL A 20 -10.40 20.79 -1.18
CA VAL A 20 -9.10 21.36 -1.58
C VAL A 20 -8.49 22.20 -0.47
N GLY A 21 -9.33 22.81 0.37
CA GLY A 21 -8.95 23.62 1.52
C GLY A 21 -8.54 22.82 2.76
N GLN A 22 -8.59 21.49 2.71
CA GLN A 22 -8.19 20.65 3.84
C GLN A 22 -6.72 20.90 4.18
N ALA A 23 -6.45 21.23 5.45
CA ALA A 23 -5.08 21.38 5.95
C ALA A 23 -4.52 20.01 6.33
N ILE A 24 -3.24 19.77 6.01
CA ILE A 24 -2.53 18.60 6.49
C ILE A 24 -2.35 18.70 8.00
N THR A 25 -2.67 17.65 8.75
CA THR A 25 -2.44 17.59 10.20
C THR A 25 -1.74 16.28 10.58
N PRO A 26 -1.03 16.22 11.71
CA PRO A 26 -0.37 14.98 12.12
C PRO A 26 -1.28 13.77 12.27
N GLU A 27 -2.57 13.96 12.53
CA GLU A 27 -3.57 12.88 12.64
C GLU A 27 -4.08 12.42 11.26
N THR A 28 -4.02 13.29 10.26
CA THR A 28 -4.54 13.03 8.92
C THR A 28 -3.46 12.77 7.89
N VAL A 29 -2.19 12.99 8.22
CA VAL A 29 -1.05 12.97 7.29
C VAL A 29 -0.98 11.70 6.42
N ASP A 30 -1.34 10.54 6.97
CA ASP A 30 -1.28 9.25 6.26
C ASP A 30 -2.46 9.03 5.31
N THR A 31 -3.60 9.68 5.56
CA THR A 31 -4.83 9.49 4.79
C THR A 31 -5.29 10.77 4.10
N PHE A 32 -4.53 11.86 4.21
CA PHE A 32 -4.93 13.21 3.82
C PHE A 32 -5.27 13.29 2.33
N ALA A 33 -4.34 12.83 1.49
CA ALA A 33 -4.52 12.87 0.04
C ALA A 33 -5.55 11.83 -0.43
N ASP A 34 -5.52 10.61 0.11
CA ASP A 34 -6.48 9.55 -0.24
C ASP A 34 -7.92 9.94 0.13
N SER A 35 -8.13 10.49 1.33
CA SER A 35 -9.43 10.97 1.79
C SER A 35 -9.95 12.12 0.94
N ALA A 36 -9.06 13.02 0.49
CA ALA A 36 -9.44 14.11 -0.41
C ALA A 36 -9.79 13.59 -1.81
N LEU A 37 -9.04 12.61 -2.32
CA LEU A 37 -9.29 11.96 -3.60
C LEU A 37 -10.65 11.27 -3.61
N ASP A 38 -10.93 10.45 -2.60
CA ASP A 38 -12.21 9.76 -2.43
C ASP A 38 -13.37 10.75 -2.32
N SER A 39 -13.17 11.86 -1.58
CA SER A 39 -14.17 12.91 -1.44
C SER A 39 -14.45 13.63 -2.75
N LEU A 40 -13.42 13.87 -3.58
CA LEU A 40 -13.55 14.51 -4.87
C LEU A 40 -14.21 13.57 -5.91
N ILE A 41 -13.85 12.29 -5.93
CA ILE A 41 -14.51 11.26 -6.75
C ILE A 41 -16.00 11.18 -6.38
N LYS A 42 -16.31 11.18 -5.08
CA LYS A 42 -17.69 11.18 -4.59
C LYS A 42 -18.44 12.44 -5.00
N LEU A 43 -17.80 13.61 -4.95
CA LEU A 43 -18.39 14.88 -5.42
C LEU A 43 -18.74 14.81 -6.91
N VAL A 44 -17.84 14.29 -7.75
CA VAL A 44 -18.10 14.09 -9.19
C VAL A 44 -19.29 13.14 -9.38
N GLY A 45 -19.31 12.00 -8.69
CA GLY A 45 -20.40 11.03 -8.77
C GLY A 45 -21.77 11.63 -8.39
N GLU A 46 -21.84 12.36 -7.28
CA GLU A 46 -23.09 13.02 -6.85
C GLU A 46 -23.52 14.15 -7.79
N THR A 47 -22.56 14.83 -8.42
CA THR A 47 -22.84 15.84 -9.45
C THR A 47 -23.46 15.20 -10.69
N VAL A 48 -22.94 14.04 -11.11
CA VAL A 48 -23.49 13.24 -12.22
C VAL A 48 -24.89 12.72 -11.89
N GLU A 49 -25.10 12.18 -10.69
CA GLU A 49 -26.41 11.70 -10.23
C GLU A 49 -27.45 12.83 -10.24
N SER A 50 -27.10 14.01 -9.69
CA SER A 50 -27.98 15.19 -9.69
C SER A 50 -28.29 15.71 -11.10
N TYR A 51 -27.33 15.61 -12.03
CA TYR A 51 -27.54 15.92 -13.44
C TYR A 51 -28.46 14.90 -14.13
N ASP A 52 -28.35 13.63 -13.75
CA ASP A 52 -29.10 12.52 -14.32
C ASP A 52 -30.60 12.51 -13.94
N GLU A 53 -30.92 13.11 -12.79
CA GLU A 53 -32.30 13.37 -12.33
C GLU A 53 -33.03 14.42 -13.19
N GLN A 54 -32.29 15.24 -13.95
CA GLN A 54 -32.88 16.25 -14.81
C GLN A 54 -33.47 15.61 -16.08
N PRO A 55 -34.64 16.09 -16.55
CA PRO A 55 -35.24 15.61 -17.80
C PRO A 55 -34.44 16.13 -19.00
N THR A 56 -33.31 15.49 -19.30
CA THR A 56 -32.46 15.78 -20.45
C THR A 56 -32.72 14.78 -21.58
N VAL A 57 -32.89 15.29 -22.81
CA VAL A 57 -33.35 14.54 -23.99
C VAL A 57 -32.26 13.63 -24.59
N ARG A 58 -30.99 13.85 -24.22
CA ARG A 58 -29.85 13.05 -24.71
C ARG A 58 -28.71 13.09 -23.70
N LYS A 59 -28.45 11.97 -23.03
CA LYS A 59 -27.32 11.82 -22.12
C LYS A 59 -26.05 11.49 -22.93
N ALA A 60 -25.00 12.28 -22.75
CA ALA A 60 -23.66 11.90 -23.20
C ALA A 60 -23.22 10.61 -22.50
N LYS A 61 -22.16 9.95 -22.97
CA LYS A 61 -21.63 8.70 -22.39
C LYS A 61 -20.20 8.89 -21.92
N GLY A 62 -19.81 8.20 -20.85
CA GLY A 62 -18.44 8.21 -20.34
C GLY A 62 -18.00 9.60 -19.86
N SER A 63 -16.75 9.98 -20.13
CA SER A 63 -16.15 11.26 -19.68
C SER A 63 -16.93 12.49 -20.14
N ASP A 64 -17.51 12.47 -21.34
CA ASP A 64 -18.30 13.60 -21.86
C ASP A 64 -19.58 13.84 -21.03
N HIS A 65 -20.09 12.80 -20.38
CA HIS A 65 -21.23 12.91 -19.46
C HIS A 65 -20.84 13.58 -18.15
N GLU A 66 -19.70 13.20 -17.59
CA GLU A 66 -19.14 13.78 -16.36
C GLU A 66 -18.79 15.25 -16.56
N ARG A 67 -18.12 15.58 -17.68
CA ARG A 67 -17.79 16.97 -18.05
C ARG A 67 -19.05 17.82 -18.25
N ALA A 68 -20.11 17.26 -18.83
CA ALA A 68 -21.39 17.94 -18.99
C ALA A 68 -22.10 18.16 -17.64
N ALA A 69 -22.06 17.19 -16.73
CA ALA A 69 -22.63 17.30 -15.39
C ALA A 69 -21.92 18.37 -14.54
N LEU A 70 -20.58 18.36 -14.55
CA LEU A 70 -19.76 19.36 -13.86
C LEU A 70 -20.04 20.78 -14.39
N SER A 71 -20.04 20.94 -15.71
CA SER A 71 -20.33 22.23 -16.35
C SER A 71 -21.74 22.73 -16.03
N TYR A 72 -22.72 21.82 -15.94
CA TYR A 72 -24.10 22.16 -15.59
C TYR A 72 -24.23 22.73 -14.18
N HIS A 73 -23.46 22.20 -13.22
CA HIS A 73 -23.42 22.65 -11.83
C HIS A 73 -22.40 23.79 -11.58
N GLY A 74 -21.82 24.38 -12.63
CA GLY A 74 -20.89 25.51 -12.53
C GLY A 74 -19.48 25.15 -12.08
N LEU A 75 -19.14 23.85 -12.05
CA LEU A 75 -17.78 23.38 -11.81
C LEU A 75 -17.03 23.27 -13.14
N SER A 76 -15.81 23.79 -13.19
CA SER A 76 -14.97 23.67 -14.39
C SER A 76 -14.41 22.25 -14.49
N PRO A 77 -14.77 21.45 -15.53
CA PRO A 77 -14.29 20.08 -15.65
C PRO A 77 -12.77 20.01 -15.72
N ASP A 78 -12.14 20.94 -16.44
CA ASP A 78 -10.69 21.00 -16.58
C ASP A 78 -9.97 21.29 -15.26
N VAL A 79 -10.61 22.05 -14.35
CA VAL A 79 -10.06 22.33 -13.02
C VAL A 79 -10.19 21.09 -12.12
N ILE A 80 -11.33 20.41 -12.17
CA ILE A 80 -11.58 19.19 -11.39
C ILE A 80 -10.66 18.06 -11.84
N GLU A 81 -10.50 17.83 -13.13
CA GLU A 81 -9.57 16.83 -13.69
C GLU A 81 -8.13 17.10 -13.25
N LYS A 82 -7.65 18.35 -13.38
CA LYS A 82 -6.33 18.75 -12.88
C LYS A 82 -6.17 18.58 -11.38
N THR A 83 -7.24 18.82 -10.62
CA THR A 83 -7.22 18.67 -9.15
C THR A 83 -7.16 17.20 -8.77
N LEU A 84 -7.92 16.33 -9.45
CA LEU A 84 -7.83 14.87 -9.25
C LEU A 84 -6.42 14.36 -9.51
N ASP A 85 -5.81 14.74 -10.64
CA ASP A 85 -4.44 14.35 -10.98
C ASP A 85 -3.43 14.86 -9.95
N HIS A 86 -3.58 16.11 -9.49
CA HIS A 86 -2.71 16.70 -8.48
C HIS A 86 -2.85 16.00 -7.12
N ILE A 87 -4.07 15.70 -6.67
CA ILE A 87 -4.29 14.98 -5.42
C ILE A 87 -3.72 13.57 -5.50
N ALA A 88 -3.92 12.86 -6.62
CA ALA A 88 -3.33 11.54 -6.85
C ALA A 88 -1.80 11.59 -6.80
N PHE A 89 -1.19 12.65 -7.36
CA PHE A 89 0.25 12.89 -7.27
C PHE A 89 0.70 13.13 -5.82
N VAL A 90 -0.02 13.96 -5.04
CA VAL A 90 0.28 14.19 -3.62
C VAL A 90 0.16 12.90 -2.81
N ALA A 91 -0.80 12.02 -3.13
CA ALA A 91 -0.94 10.71 -2.50
C ALA A 91 0.28 9.81 -2.74
N GLU A 92 0.76 9.75 -3.99
CA GLU A 92 1.98 9.01 -4.33
C GLU A 92 3.19 9.55 -3.56
N GLU A 93 3.40 10.87 -3.55
CA GLU A 93 4.51 11.49 -2.81
C GLU A 93 4.44 11.16 -1.30
N THR A 94 3.24 11.24 -0.71
CA THR A 94 3.00 10.93 0.71
C THR A 94 3.34 9.48 1.04
N SER A 95 3.07 8.54 0.13
CA SER A 95 3.33 7.11 0.33
C SER A 95 4.81 6.76 0.43
N VAL A 96 5.68 7.53 -0.24
CA VAL A 96 7.12 7.24 -0.35
C VAL A 96 7.93 7.91 0.78
N VAL A 97 7.34 8.87 1.51
CA VAL A 97 8.04 9.61 2.58
C VAL A 97 8.61 8.69 3.67
N ASP A 98 7.88 7.65 4.07
CA ASP A 98 8.35 6.73 5.11
C ASP A 98 9.61 5.97 4.67
N GLU A 99 9.66 5.52 3.41
CA GLU A 99 10.83 4.87 2.84
C GLU A 99 12.02 5.83 2.74
N LEU A 100 11.79 7.07 2.31
CA LEU A 100 12.82 8.10 2.21
C LEU A 100 13.37 8.48 3.59
N MET A 101 12.49 8.61 4.58
CA MET A 101 12.88 8.85 5.97
C MET A 101 13.76 7.71 6.49
N MET A 102 13.36 6.44 6.29
CA MET A 102 14.19 5.30 6.69
C MET A 102 15.55 5.30 5.98
N ALA A 103 15.60 5.61 4.69
CA ALA A 103 16.83 5.60 3.90
C ALA A 103 17.80 6.75 4.24
N ASN A 104 17.30 7.88 4.75
CA ASN A 104 18.09 9.07 5.09
C ASN A 104 18.24 9.28 6.62
N THR A 105 17.81 8.31 7.43
CA THR A 105 18.03 8.34 8.88
C THR A 105 19.41 7.79 9.23
N THR A 106 20.20 8.60 9.91
CA THR A 106 21.45 8.18 10.54
C THR A 106 21.20 7.88 12.00
N HIS A 107 21.53 6.66 12.43
CA HIS A 107 21.48 6.26 13.83
C HIS A 107 22.77 6.64 14.53
N VAL A 108 22.67 7.35 15.65
CA VAL A 108 23.80 7.71 16.50
C VAL A 108 23.67 6.94 17.81
N GLY A 109 24.76 6.34 18.30
CA GLY A 109 24.82 5.60 19.57
C GLY A 109 24.65 6.47 20.83
N GLU A 110 24.15 7.69 20.68
CA GLU A 110 23.86 8.63 21.75
C GLU A 110 22.35 8.79 21.89
N VAL A 111 21.89 8.96 23.12
CA VAL A 111 20.46 9.18 23.37
C VAL A 111 20.11 10.64 23.17
N ILE A 112 19.30 10.94 22.16
CA ILE A 112 18.75 12.28 21.94
C ILE A 112 17.50 12.45 22.83
N LEU A 113 17.71 12.98 24.04
CA LEU A 113 16.65 13.30 24.98
C LEU A 113 16.83 14.68 25.60
N PRO A 114 15.96 15.64 25.27
CA PRO A 114 15.62 16.72 26.18
C PRO A 114 14.86 16.11 27.36
N THR A 115 15.56 15.64 28.40
CA THR A 115 14.93 15.33 29.71
C THR A 115 14.68 16.65 30.44
N ALA A 116 13.58 16.77 31.20
CA ALA A 116 13.45 17.88 32.15
C ALA A 116 14.59 17.78 33.18
N SER A 117 15.20 18.90 33.55
CA SER A 117 16.22 18.90 34.58
C SER A 117 15.61 18.40 35.89
N ASN A 118 16.32 17.55 36.64
CA ASN A 118 15.89 16.99 37.93
C ASN A 118 15.82 18.08 39.03
N ARG A 119 15.13 19.20 38.81
CA ARG A 119 14.97 20.28 39.80
C ARG A 119 13.81 20.06 40.77
N HIS A 120 12.96 19.07 40.54
CA HIS A 120 11.93 18.69 41.51
C HIS A 120 12.15 17.27 42.04
N LYS A 121 12.52 17.21 43.33
CA LYS A 121 12.45 16.00 44.14
C LYS A 121 11.12 15.30 43.86
N GLN A 122 11.20 14.08 43.35
CA GLN A 122 10.05 13.20 43.20
C GLN A 122 9.35 13.06 44.56
N THR A 123 8.23 13.74 44.73
CA THR A 123 7.21 13.28 45.66
C THR A 123 6.53 12.11 44.96
N ALA A 124 6.83 10.89 45.42
CA ALA A 124 6.16 9.69 45.00
C ALA A 124 4.65 9.84 45.25
N ARG A 125 3.90 10.17 44.20
CA ARG A 125 2.45 10.00 44.16
C ARG A 125 2.17 8.68 43.47
N THR A 126 1.72 7.74 44.28
CA THR A 126 1.08 6.47 43.91
C THR A 126 -0.30 6.74 43.29
N GLY A 127 -0.58 6.10 42.15
CA GLY A 127 -1.83 6.19 41.37
C GLY A 127 -1.65 7.11 40.15
N GLU A 128 -1.98 6.79 38.91
CA GLU A 128 -2.83 5.76 38.28
C GLU A 128 -2.18 5.38 36.93
N SER A 129 -2.38 4.13 36.50
CA SER A 129 -2.17 3.58 35.14
C SER A 129 -1.25 4.37 34.18
N ALA A 130 -0.07 3.80 33.88
CA ALA A 130 0.75 4.20 32.74
C ALA A 130 -0.01 3.97 31.42
N PHE A 131 -0.81 4.96 31.01
CA PHE A 131 -1.44 4.98 29.71
C PHE A 131 -0.34 4.98 28.64
N LYS A 132 -0.45 4.06 27.68
CA LYS A 132 0.42 4.03 26.51
C LYS A 132 0.15 5.31 25.72
N LYS A 133 1.11 6.24 25.72
CA LYS A 133 1.03 7.47 24.93
C LYS A 133 0.91 7.16 23.45
N GLU A 134 0.05 7.91 22.76
CA GLU A 134 -0.19 7.71 21.34
C GLU A 134 1.02 8.20 20.52
N GLN A 135 1.27 7.56 19.39
CA GLN A 135 2.30 7.98 18.43
C GLN A 135 1.63 8.80 17.34
N ILE A 136 2.10 10.02 17.17
CA ILE A 136 1.58 10.99 16.22
C ILE A 136 2.69 11.23 15.18
N PRO A 137 2.47 11.01 13.87
CA PRO A 137 3.48 11.11 12.81
C PRO A 137 3.86 12.58 12.49
N ARG A 138 4.42 13.28 13.47
CA ARG A 138 4.81 14.69 13.38
C ARG A 138 6.00 14.86 12.46
N THR A 139 6.97 13.96 12.52
CA THR A 139 8.15 14.00 11.64
C THR A 139 7.73 13.95 10.17
N LYS A 140 6.82 13.03 9.81
CA LYS A 140 6.25 12.91 8.46
C LYS A 140 5.53 14.19 8.03
N THR A 141 4.75 14.78 8.94
CA THR A 141 4.04 16.05 8.69
C THR A 141 5.00 17.20 8.37
N VAL A 142 6.09 17.34 9.14
CA VAL A 142 7.09 18.39 8.89
C VAL A 142 7.80 18.18 7.55
N LEU A 143 8.14 16.94 7.19
CA LEU A 143 8.76 16.62 5.91
C LEU A 143 7.83 16.97 4.73
N LEU A 144 6.54 16.64 4.82
CA LEU A 144 5.56 16.96 3.77
C LEU A 144 5.30 18.46 3.64
N ILE A 145 5.22 19.19 4.76
CA ILE A 145 5.13 20.66 4.71
C ILE A 145 6.39 21.25 4.07
N ALA A 146 7.57 20.75 4.42
CA ALA A 146 8.82 21.21 3.82
C ALA A 146 8.88 20.91 2.30
N GLU A 147 8.41 19.73 1.88
CA GLU A 147 8.36 19.33 0.48
C GLU A 147 7.37 20.16 -0.34
N HIS A 148 6.10 20.22 0.11
CA HIS A 148 5.03 20.84 -0.66
C HIS A 148 5.02 22.36 -0.56
N LEU A 149 5.41 22.93 0.59
CA LEU A 149 5.23 24.34 0.87
C LEU A 149 6.54 25.13 0.95
N ALA A 150 7.65 24.52 1.40
CA ALA A 150 8.95 25.21 1.53
C ALA A 150 9.95 24.91 0.38
N GLY A 151 9.60 24.00 -0.54
CA GLY A 151 10.40 23.74 -1.74
C GLY A 151 11.65 22.88 -1.50
N VAL A 152 11.62 22.02 -0.48
CA VAL A 152 12.63 20.98 -0.23
C VAL A 152 12.35 19.78 -1.13
N ASP A 153 13.38 19.19 -1.73
CA ASP A 153 13.25 17.91 -2.43
C ASP A 153 13.64 16.74 -1.50
N LEU A 154 12.66 15.91 -1.09
CA LEU A 154 12.94 14.78 -0.19
C LEU A 154 13.72 13.64 -0.86
N ARG A 155 13.80 13.59 -2.19
CA ARG A 155 14.61 12.62 -2.93
C ARG A 155 16.05 13.10 -3.12
N ASP A 156 16.34 14.39 -2.91
CA ASP A 156 17.69 14.92 -2.90
C ASP A 156 18.30 14.81 -1.50
N LYS A 157 19.19 13.83 -1.32
CA LYS A 157 19.88 13.55 -0.06
C LYS A 157 20.77 14.71 0.43
N ASN A 158 21.07 15.69 -0.41
CA ASN A 158 21.88 16.85 -0.04
C ASN A 158 21.04 18.01 0.49
N GLN A 159 19.71 17.93 0.44
CA GLN A 159 18.82 19.01 0.91
C GLN A 159 18.32 18.80 2.32
N TRP A 160 18.32 17.56 2.81
CA TRP A 160 17.84 17.24 4.15
C TRP A 160 18.49 15.98 4.71
N SER A 161 18.45 15.83 6.04
CA SER A 161 18.89 14.61 6.73
C SER A 161 18.08 14.39 8.00
N VAL A 162 18.03 13.14 8.46
CA VAL A 162 17.44 12.79 9.75
C VAL A 162 18.50 12.13 10.61
N THR A 163 18.64 12.60 11.85
CA THR A 163 19.50 11.97 12.84
C THR A 163 18.63 11.48 13.99
N GLN A 164 18.74 10.19 14.31
CA GLN A 164 17.98 9.55 15.37
C GLN A 164 18.93 8.92 16.40
N GLY A 165 18.66 9.17 17.68
CA GLY A 165 19.41 8.54 18.78
C GLY A 165 18.98 7.11 19.06
N GLU A 166 19.85 6.33 19.70
CA GLU A 166 19.51 5.00 20.21
C GLU A 166 18.65 5.07 21.49
N LEU A 167 17.78 4.07 21.68
CA LEU A 167 16.96 3.92 22.89
C LEU A 167 17.66 2.95 23.85
N ILE A 168 17.80 3.33 25.13
CA ILE A 168 18.32 2.44 26.17
C ILE A 168 17.16 1.75 26.88
N ASP A 169 17.25 0.43 27.07
CA ASP A 169 16.21 -0.42 27.70
C ASP A 169 15.75 0.04 29.10
N SER A 170 16.55 0.86 29.79
CA SER A 170 16.23 1.42 31.10
C SER A 170 15.30 2.65 31.06
N MET A 171 14.90 3.10 29.87
CA MET A 171 14.11 4.31 29.69
C MET A 171 12.60 4.04 29.76
N GLN A 172 11.86 4.92 30.44
CA GLN A 172 10.39 4.85 30.49
C GLN A 172 9.73 5.24 29.15
N ARG A 173 10.46 5.94 28.27
CA ARG A 173 10.01 6.37 26.94
C ARG A 173 10.34 5.33 25.87
N LYS A 174 9.50 5.25 24.83
CA LYS A 174 9.66 4.31 23.71
C LYS A 174 10.11 4.94 22.39
N VAL A 175 10.22 6.28 22.33
CA VAL A 175 10.60 7.02 21.11
C VAL A 175 11.62 8.10 21.47
N SER A 176 12.74 8.17 20.75
CA SER A 176 13.75 9.21 20.86
C SER A 176 13.32 10.46 20.08
N TYR A 177 13.88 11.62 20.42
CA TYR A 177 13.79 12.76 19.50
C TYR A 177 14.58 12.45 18.21
N LYS A 178 14.11 13.01 17.11
CA LYS A 178 14.76 13.00 15.79
C LYS A 178 15.15 14.43 15.46
N LEU A 179 16.38 14.63 15.03
CA LEU A 179 16.82 15.90 14.46
C LEU A 179 16.68 15.83 12.95
N VAL A 180 15.79 16.64 12.39
CA VAL A 180 15.60 16.81 10.95
C VAL A 180 16.30 18.08 10.53
N ASP A 181 17.31 17.96 9.68
CA ASP A 181 18.07 19.11 9.18
C ASP A 181 17.66 19.41 7.74
N PHE A 182 17.32 20.67 7.45
CA PHE A 182 17.01 21.18 6.11
C PHE A 182 18.11 22.14 5.68
N ILE A 183 19.16 21.59 5.08
CA ILE A 183 20.43 22.26 4.75
C ILE A 183 20.18 23.53 3.92
N ARG A 184 19.29 23.44 2.92
CA ARG A 184 19.02 24.56 2.00
C ARG A 184 18.20 25.68 2.64
N LEU A 185 17.31 25.32 3.57
CA LEU A 185 16.49 26.29 4.30
C LEU A 185 17.26 26.91 5.47
N ARG A 186 18.42 26.35 5.84
CA ARG A 186 19.16 26.71 7.05
C ARG A 186 18.25 26.61 8.29
N ARG A 187 17.50 25.51 8.36
CA ARG A 187 16.57 25.20 9.45
C ARG A 187 16.80 23.78 9.93
N SER A 188 16.83 23.58 11.24
CA SER A 188 16.81 22.24 11.82
C SER A 188 15.66 22.11 12.82
N PHE A 189 15.06 20.92 12.91
CA PHE A 189 13.92 20.63 13.76
C PHE A 189 14.23 19.46 14.68
N LEU A 190 14.01 19.64 15.98
CA LEU A 190 14.06 18.58 16.96
C LEU A 190 12.63 18.12 17.27
N ILE A 191 12.26 16.96 16.74
CA ILE A 191 10.88 16.45 16.71
C ILE A 191 10.77 15.16 17.52
N CYS A 192 9.67 14.99 18.24
CA CYS A 192 9.31 13.73 18.86
C CYS A 192 7.87 13.36 18.48
N ASP A 193 7.70 12.13 17.99
CA ASP A 193 6.43 11.57 17.55
C ASP A 193 5.57 11.06 18.74
N GLU A 194 6.08 11.09 19.98
CA GLU A 194 5.29 10.75 21.18
C GLU A 194 4.45 11.96 21.66
N GLU A 195 3.19 11.71 21.99
CA GLU A 195 2.24 12.68 22.55
C GLU A 195 2.79 13.46 23.78
N ASP A 196 2.38 14.73 23.92
CA ASP A 196 2.86 15.75 24.90
C ASP A 196 4.25 16.35 24.68
N ASN A 197 5.03 15.87 23.72
CA ASN A 197 6.35 16.45 23.45
C ASN A 197 6.23 17.69 22.55
N ALA A 198 7.07 18.71 22.79
CA ALA A 198 7.15 19.88 21.93
C ALA A 198 8.13 19.64 20.78
N THR A 199 7.90 20.32 19.66
CA THR A 199 8.83 20.41 18.54
C THR A 199 9.63 21.70 18.67
N PHE A 200 10.93 21.65 18.42
CA PHE A 200 11.79 22.83 18.46
C PHE A 200 12.36 23.10 17.08
N ALA A 201 12.20 24.32 16.59
CA ALA A 201 12.76 24.78 15.32
C ALA A 201 13.97 25.67 15.60
N PHE A 202 15.05 25.48 14.85
CA PHE A 202 16.31 26.16 15.01
C PHE A 202 16.76 26.82 13.69
N ASP A 203 17.36 28.00 13.80
CA ASP A 203 18.03 28.66 12.67
C ASP A 203 19.53 28.28 12.68
N THR A 204 19.94 27.42 11.75
CA THR A 204 21.34 26.95 11.68
C THR A 204 22.36 28.04 11.35
N GLU A 205 21.95 29.12 10.68
CA GLU A 205 22.86 30.23 10.41
C GLU A 205 23.16 30.99 11.70
N GLN A 206 22.11 31.27 12.48
CA GLN A 206 22.25 31.94 13.76
C GLN A 206 22.99 31.06 14.79
N LEU A 207 22.73 29.75 14.79
CA LEU A 207 23.48 28.79 15.61
C LEU A 207 24.97 28.77 15.23
N GLY A 208 25.28 28.72 13.93
CA GLY A 208 26.65 28.77 13.44
C GLY A 208 27.38 30.07 13.82
N ASN A 209 26.70 31.21 13.74
CA ASN A 209 27.23 32.50 14.19
C ASN A 209 27.51 32.54 15.71
N ALA A 210 26.73 31.80 16.50
CA ALA A 210 26.95 31.62 17.92
C ALA A 210 28.01 30.54 18.25
N GLY A 211 28.56 29.85 17.25
CA GLY A 211 29.52 28.76 17.41
C GLY A 211 28.91 27.45 17.91
N ILE A 212 27.58 27.30 17.80
CA ILE A 212 26.84 26.10 18.23
C ILE A 212 26.67 25.20 17.00
N VAL A 213 27.11 23.94 17.11
CA VAL A 213 26.89 22.94 16.06
C VAL A 213 25.67 22.08 16.37
N ASN A 214 25.06 21.48 15.34
CA ASN A 214 23.84 20.67 15.50
C ASN A 214 23.99 19.49 16.48
N SER A 215 25.21 18.95 16.63
CA SER A 215 25.51 17.92 17.64
C SER A 215 25.42 18.42 19.08
N ASP A 216 25.65 19.71 19.32
CA ASP A 216 25.55 20.30 20.66
C ASP A 216 24.11 20.32 21.15
N LEU A 217 23.14 20.33 20.22
CA LEU A 217 21.70 20.28 20.53
C LEU A 217 21.28 18.95 21.17
N PHE A 218 22.05 17.87 20.97
CA PHE A 218 21.77 16.57 21.58
C PHE A 218 22.04 16.54 23.09
N ALA A 219 22.92 17.41 23.57
CA ALA A 219 23.30 17.48 24.98
C ALA A 219 22.37 18.39 25.83
N LEU A 220 21.51 19.18 25.18
CA LEU A 220 20.64 20.13 25.86
C LEU A 220 19.41 19.44 26.47
N ASN A 221 19.11 19.80 27.72
CA ASN A 221 17.93 19.31 28.41
C ASN A 221 16.69 20.14 28.01
N LYS A 222 15.47 19.67 28.29
CA LYS A 222 14.23 20.35 27.85
C LYS A 222 14.10 21.77 28.41
N ASP A 223 14.53 21.97 29.65
CA ASP A 223 14.48 23.28 30.30
C ASP A 223 15.54 24.21 29.71
N ASP A 224 16.71 23.69 29.35
CA ASP A 224 17.76 24.45 28.67
C ASP A 224 17.29 24.93 27.29
N ILE A 225 16.59 24.08 26.52
CA ILE A 225 16.02 24.47 25.22
C ILE A 225 14.86 25.45 25.41
N ASP A 226 14.01 25.24 26.42
CA ASP A 226 12.90 26.16 26.72
C ASP A 226 13.44 27.54 27.15
N ASP A 227 14.49 27.61 27.95
CA ASP A 227 15.12 28.87 28.34
C ASP A 227 15.90 29.50 27.18
N PHE A 228 16.58 28.70 26.36
CA PHE A 228 17.23 29.14 25.12
C PHE A 228 16.22 29.78 24.15
N SER A 229 15.02 29.20 24.02
CA SER A 229 13.95 29.75 23.18
C SER A 229 13.41 31.10 23.67
N LYS A 230 13.49 31.37 24.99
CA LYS A 230 13.08 32.66 25.56
C LYS A 230 14.17 33.71 25.46
N GLU A 231 15.42 33.32 25.67
CA GLU A 231 16.57 34.21 25.66
C GLU A 231 17.00 34.60 24.25
N ARG A 232 16.83 33.69 23.29
CA ARG A 232 17.22 33.85 21.88
C ARG A 232 16.13 33.38 20.91
N PRO A 233 14.97 34.07 20.86
CA PRO A 233 13.86 33.70 19.98
C PRO A 233 14.23 33.72 18.48
N GLU A 234 15.27 34.46 18.11
CA GLU A 234 15.83 34.48 16.75
C GLU A 234 16.57 33.17 16.38
N MET A 235 17.02 32.39 17.37
CA MET A 235 17.78 31.15 17.17
C MET A 235 16.92 29.90 17.35
N CYS A 236 15.92 29.95 18.22
CA CYS A 236 15.12 28.79 18.59
C CYS A 236 13.65 29.16 18.86
N ARG A 237 12.73 28.41 18.25
CA ARG A 237 11.28 28.52 18.49
C ARG A 237 10.70 27.20 18.96
N ARG A 238 9.93 27.27 20.04
CA ARG A 238 9.17 26.15 20.59
C ARG A 238 7.77 26.10 19.98
N ILE A 239 7.44 24.97 19.37
CA ILE A 239 6.16 24.71 18.70
C ILE A 239 5.45 23.61 19.49
N ASN A 240 4.31 23.97 20.10
CA ASN A 240 3.49 23.01 20.81
C ASN A 240 2.53 22.34 19.83
N TYR A 241 2.19 21.09 20.12
CA TYR A 241 1.13 20.43 19.39
C TYR A 241 -0.21 21.11 19.67
N SER A 242 -0.83 21.64 18.62
CA SER A 242 -2.08 22.40 18.65
C SER A 242 -2.81 22.23 17.31
N LYS A 243 -4.04 22.73 17.20
CA LYS A 243 -4.77 22.76 15.92
C LYS A 243 -4.03 23.55 14.82
N ASN A 244 -3.16 24.47 15.21
CA ASN A 244 -2.39 25.32 14.30
C ASN A 244 -0.96 24.80 14.07
N PHE A 245 -0.67 23.56 14.49
CA PHE A 245 0.67 22.98 14.41
C PHE A 245 1.27 23.11 12.99
N SER A 246 0.51 22.74 11.96
CA SER A 246 0.98 22.82 10.57
C SER A 246 1.26 24.25 10.10
N THR A 247 0.48 25.23 10.57
CA THR A 247 0.71 26.65 10.32
C THR A 247 1.98 27.14 10.99
N GLU A 248 2.20 26.77 12.25
CA GLU A 248 3.40 27.14 13.00
C GLU A 248 4.67 26.51 12.40
N ILE A 249 4.58 25.28 11.89
CA ILE A 249 5.68 24.61 11.18
C ILE A 249 5.98 25.32 9.85
N TYR A 250 4.96 25.62 9.05
CA TYR A 250 5.14 26.34 7.78
C TYR A 250 5.80 27.70 8.01
N ASP A 251 5.31 28.46 8.98
CA ASP A 251 5.88 29.74 9.40
C ASP A 251 7.34 29.62 9.85
N ALA A 252 7.67 28.60 10.64
CA ALA A 252 9.05 28.35 11.07
C ALA A 252 10.00 27.95 9.93
N LEU A 253 9.48 27.35 8.85
CA LEU A 253 10.24 26.98 7.67
C LEU A 253 10.50 28.17 6.74
N THR A 254 9.53 29.09 6.60
CA THR A 254 9.60 30.17 5.60
C THR A 254 10.01 31.52 6.16
N ASN A 255 9.71 31.80 7.42
CA ASN A 255 9.93 33.11 8.04
C ASN A 255 11.07 33.09 9.06
N GLN A 256 11.44 34.26 9.58
CA GLN A 256 12.40 34.37 10.67
C GLN A 256 11.74 33.94 11.99
N LEU A 257 12.46 33.17 12.81
CA LEU A 257 11.90 32.59 14.03
C LEU A 257 11.52 33.64 15.10
N GLY A 258 12.20 34.79 15.09
CA GLY A 258 12.07 35.85 16.11
C GLY A 258 11.05 36.95 15.82
N ASP A 259 10.31 36.90 14.71
CA ASP A 259 9.30 37.92 14.39
C ASP A 259 8.07 37.80 15.30
N SER A 260 8.04 38.61 16.36
CA SER A 260 7.07 38.60 17.45
C SER A 260 5.67 39.17 17.10
N ASN A 261 5.20 39.06 15.85
CA ASN A 261 3.82 39.39 15.47
C ASN A 261 2.85 38.21 15.68
N HIS A 262 2.99 37.49 16.81
CA HIS A 262 2.24 36.28 17.12
C HIS A 262 0.78 36.51 17.56
N SER A 263 0.33 37.77 17.71
CA SER A 263 -1.05 38.09 18.12
C SER A 263 -2.02 38.37 16.96
N GLU A 264 -1.54 38.45 15.71
CA GLU A 264 -2.39 38.65 14.53
C GLU A 264 -2.41 37.41 13.60
N MET A 265 -2.10 36.24 14.14
CA MET A 265 -1.98 34.98 13.39
C MET A 265 -3.33 34.35 12.95
N ASN A 266 -4.39 35.15 12.85
CA ASN A 266 -5.67 34.74 12.26
C ASN A 266 -5.66 34.79 10.71
N SER A 267 -4.55 35.19 10.07
CA SER A 267 -4.49 35.44 8.62
C SER A 267 -3.49 34.59 7.83
N VAL A 268 -2.57 33.84 8.47
CA VAL A 268 -1.68 32.92 7.74
C VAL A 268 -2.41 31.59 7.56
N SER A 269 -3.23 31.52 6.52
CA SER A 269 -3.72 30.24 6.01
C SER A 269 -2.51 29.42 5.57
N VAL A 270 -2.41 28.17 6.02
CA VAL A 270 -1.52 27.20 5.35
C VAL A 270 -1.93 27.20 3.88
N PRO A 271 -1.00 27.39 2.93
CA PRO A 271 -1.35 27.30 1.54
C PRO A 271 -1.97 25.93 1.23
N ARG A 272 -3.04 25.91 0.44
CA ARG A 272 -3.79 24.69 0.12
C ARG A 272 -2.88 23.71 -0.64
N ILE A 273 -2.43 22.64 0.02
CA ILE A 273 -1.52 21.64 -0.59
C ILE A 273 -2.21 20.90 -1.74
N LEU A 274 -3.51 20.67 -1.62
CA LEU A 274 -4.33 19.96 -2.59
C LEU A 274 -4.82 20.85 -3.74
N GLU A 275 -4.55 22.16 -3.69
CA GLU A 275 -4.92 23.07 -4.76
C GLU A 275 -3.79 23.13 -5.79
N PRO A 276 -4.07 22.86 -7.08
CA PRO A 276 -3.12 23.13 -8.14
C PRO A 276 -2.80 24.63 -8.18
N ARG A 277 -1.54 25.01 -7.96
CA ARG A 277 -1.15 26.44 -7.95
C ARG A 277 -0.95 26.97 -9.36
N GLU A 278 -1.65 28.04 -9.74
CA GLU A 278 -1.35 28.71 -11.01
C GLU A 278 0.06 29.32 -11.01
N ILE A 279 0.81 29.08 -12.10
CA ILE A 279 2.17 29.60 -12.31
C ILE A 279 2.16 31.13 -12.17
N HIS A 280 2.87 31.68 -11.19
CA HIS A 280 3.20 33.09 -11.19
C HIS A 280 4.37 33.33 -12.14
N ASN A 281 4.09 34.04 -13.24
CA ASN A 281 5.07 34.49 -14.23
C ASN A 281 6.15 35.36 -13.55
N GLY A 282 7.23 34.76 -13.05
CA GLY A 282 8.34 35.47 -12.43
C GLY A 282 9.43 34.59 -11.83
N ASP A 283 9.08 33.38 -11.37
CA ASP A 283 10.02 32.57 -10.59
C ASP A 283 10.79 31.54 -11.43
N ILE A 284 12.09 31.42 -11.15
CA ILE A 284 12.95 30.37 -11.70
C ILE A 284 12.79 29.12 -10.83
N LEU A 285 12.04 28.15 -11.33
CA LEU A 285 11.63 26.96 -10.60
C LEU A 285 12.56 25.76 -10.87
N THR A 286 12.67 24.83 -9.93
CA THR A 286 13.20 23.50 -10.28
C THR A 286 12.18 22.78 -11.17
N ILE A 287 12.59 21.80 -11.97
CA ILE A 287 11.66 20.96 -12.75
C ILE A 287 10.56 20.36 -11.87
N ARG A 288 10.88 20.00 -10.63
CA ARG A 288 9.94 19.43 -9.67
C ARG A 288 8.99 20.48 -9.09
N SER A 289 9.49 21.67 -8.77
CA SER A 289 8.66 22.80 -8.35
C SER A 289 7.70 23.20 -9.48
N PHE A 290 8.19 23.23 -10.72
CA PHE A 290 7.39 23.44 -11.92
C PHE A 290 6.35 22.33 -12.12
N ALA A 291 6.74 21.05 -12.01
CA ALA A 291 5.83 19.91 -12.09
C ALA A 291 4.71 19.98 -11.04
N ARG A 292 5.07 20.28 -9.80
CA ARG A 292 4.15 20.49 -8.68
C ARG A 292 3.20 21.66 -8.90
N GLU A 293 3.68 22.78 -9.43
CA GLU A 293 2.83 23.95 -9.70
C GLU A 293 1.92 23.70 -10.91
N THR A 294 2.39 22.96 -11.92
CA THR A 294 1.58 22.67 -13.11
C THR A 294 0.63 21.49 -12.98
N GLY A 295 0.72 20.71 -11.89
CA GLY A 295 0.02 19.43 -11.75
C GLY A 295 0.54 18.35 -12.73
N ILE A 296 1.67 18.61 -13.41
CA ILE A 296 2.28 17.68 -14.35
C ILE A 296 3.19 16.75 -13.56
N HIS A 297 3.08 15.44 -13.78
CA HIS A 297 3.95 14.47 -13.12
C HIS A 297 5.45 14.80 -13.33
N ALA A 298 6.23 14.80 -12.25
CA ALA A 298 7.62 15.27 -12.25
C ALA A 298 8.53 14.58 -13.28
N GLU A 299 8.28 13.29 -13.54
CA GLU A 299 9.01 12.54 -14.57
C GLU A 299 8.66 12.99 -16.00
N ILE A 300 7.41 13.40 -16.25
CA ILE A 300 6.96 13.93 -17.55
C ILE A 300 7.62 15.30 -17.78
N ALA A 301 7.54 16.19 -16.78
CA ALA A 301 8.21 17.49 -16.81
C ALA A 301 9.73 17.35 -17.00
N ARG A 302 10.37 16.41 -16.29
CA ARG A 302 11.81 16.12 -16.40
C ARG A 302 12.20 15.67 -17.80
N ARG A 303 11.41 14.80 -18.42
CA ARG A 303 11.66 14.31 -19.78
C ARG A 303 11.43 15.39 -20.83
N ALA A 304 10.37 16.18 -20.68
CA ALA A 304 10.11 17.32 -21.55
C ALA A 304 11.26 18.34 -21.50
N ALA A 305 11.68 18.73 -20.30
CA ALA A 305 12.84 19.59 -20.10
C ALA A 305 14.13 18.99 -20.71
N SER A 306 14.34 17.67 -20.54
CA SER A 306 15.49 16.98 -21.12
C SER A 306 15.51 17.02 -22.63
N ALA A 307 14.35 16.79 -23.24
CA ALA A 307 14.23 16.74 -24.69
C ALA A 307 14.28 18.14 -25.34
N LEU A 308 14.01 19.18 -24.55
CA LEU A 308 14.25 20.58 -24.89
C LEU A 308 15.70 21.04 -24.59
N GLY A 309 16.54 20.18 -24.02
CA GLY A 309 17.94 20.49 -23.70
C GLY A 309 18.12 21.32 -22.42
N PHE A 310 17.11 21.40 -21.56
CA PHE A 310 17.17 22.15 -20.31
C PHE A 310 17.81 21.32 -19.18
N ARG A 311 19.10 20.99 -19.34
CA ARG A 311 19.93 20.31 -18.32
C ARG A 311 21.20 21.11 -18.03
N ASN A 312 21.79 20.85 -16.85
CA ASN A 312 23.15 21.28 -16.55
C ASN A 312 24.17 20.41 -17.31
N GLU A 313 25.42 20.88 -17.46
CA GLU A 313 26.50 20.16 -18.17
C GLU A 313 26.85 18.80 -17.54
N ASP A 314 26.55 18.62 -16.25
CA ASP A 314 26.73 17.38 -15.49
C ASP A 314 25.54 16.40 -15.63
N GLY A 315 24.51 16.76 -16.39
CA GLY A 315 23.30 15.96 -16.59
C GLY A 315 22.23 16.10 -15.51
N SER A 316 22.44 16.92 -14.47
CA SER A 316 21.45 17.20 -13.42
C SER A 316 20.31 18.13 -13.91
N ALA A 317 19.18 18.08 -13.21
CA ALA A 317 18.01 18.93 -13.51
C ALA A 317 18.31 20.40 -13.18
N ARG A 318 18.40 21.26 -14.19
CA ARG A 318 18.58 22.70 -13.98
C ARG A 318 17.27 23.38 -13.58
N LYS A 319 17.37 24.55 -12.96
CA LYS A 319 16.18 25.40 -12.76
C LYS A 319 15.70 25.94 -14.11
N VAL A 320 14.40 25.88 -14.35
CA VAL A 320 13.74 26.28 -15.59
C VAL A 320 13.23 27.72 -15.45
N THR A 321 13.60 28.57 -16.40
CA THR A 321 13.11 29.96 -16.47
C THR A 321 11.64 30.00 -16.90
N PRO A 322 10.90 31.11 -16.71
CA PRO A 322 9.51 31.22 -17.15
C PRO A 322 9.29 30.93 -18.65
N ASP A 323 10.25 31.30 -19.51
CA ASP A 323 10.21 30.97 -20.94
C ASP A 323 10.41 29.47 -21.20
N GLU A 324 11.30 28.83 -20.44
CA GLU A 324 11.55 27.38 -20.52
C GLU A 324 10.39 26.58 -19.94
N GLN A 325 9.76 27.06 -18.87
CA GLN A 325 8.54 26.49 -18.30
C GLN A 325 7.41 26.50 -19.34
N ARG A 326 7.18 27.65 -20.01
CA ARG A 326 6.23 27.75 -21.13
C ARG A 326 6.60 26.81 -22.27
N ALA A 327 7.89 26.70 -22.59
CA ALA A 327 8.36 25.78 -23.62
C ALA A 327 8.13 24.32 -23.21
N ILE A 328 8.28 23.96 -21.93
CA ILE A 328 7.99 22.62 -21.40
C ILE A 328 6.50 22.33 -21.47
N VAL A 329 5.63 23.22 -20.98
CA VAL A 329 4.17 23.06 -21.07
C VAL A 329 3.76 22.91 -22.54
N LYS A 330 4.20 23.82 -23.40
CA LYS A 330 3.92 23.77 -24.84
C LYS A 330 4.48 22.51 -25.49
N TYR A 331 5.64 22.04 -25.08
CA TYR A 331 6.23 20.80 -25.57
C TYR A 331 5.42 19.59 -25.12
N ILE A 332 4.92 19.57 -23.88
CA ILE A 332 4.03 18.52 -23.37
C ILE A 332 2.70 18.57 -24.12
N GLU A 333 2.07 19.74 -24.27
CA GLU A 333 0.84 19.92 -25.05
C GLU A 333 1.02 19.54 -26.53
N GLN A 334 2.19 19.83 -27.11
CA GLN A 334 2.52 19.46 -28.50
C GLN A 334 2.90 17.98 -28.62
N LYS A 335 3.49 17.37 -27.59
CA LYS A 335 3.89 15.95 -27.54
C LYS A 335 2.86 15.03 -26.92
N ASP A 336 1.77 15.56 -26.37
CA ASP A 336 0.49 14.86 -26.21
C ASP A 336 -0.11 14.47 -27.57
N THR A 337 0.62 14.76 -28.66
CA THR A 337 0.69 13.86 -29.81
C THR A 337 1.60 12.65 -29.54
N VAL A 338 1.20 11.78 -28.62
CA VAL A 338 1.11 10.37 -29.06
C VAL A 338 0.13 10.45 -30.23
N PRO A 339 0.48 9.97 -31.45
CA PRO A 339 -0.48 9.98 -32.53
C PRO A 339 -1.74 9.34 -31.97
N MET A 340 -2.82 10.12 -32.01
CA MET A 340 -4.17 9.73 -31.67
C MET A 340 -4.29 8.24 -31.95
N ARG A 341 -4.43 7.46 -30.86
CA ARG A 341 -4.97 6.10 -30.91
C ARG A 341 -6.07 6.17 -31.97
N ALA A 342 -5.83 5.57 -33.14
CA ALA A 342 -6.88 5.51 -34.15
C ALA A 342 -8.08 4.89 -33.44
N GLU A 343 -9.25 5.53 -33.55
CA GLU A 343 -10.40 5.20 -32.72
C GLU A 343 -10.65 3.68 -32.75
N GLY A 344 -10.67 3.07 -31.56
CA GLY A 344 -10.83 1.62 -31.41
C GLY A 344 -9.55 0.77 -31.41
N TYR A 345 -8.33 1.31 -31.58
CA TYR A 345 -7.08 0.53 -31.44
C TYR A 345 -6.80 0.25 -29.96
N LEU A 346 -6.15 -0.87 -29.62
CA LEU A 346 -5.81 -1.23 -28.24
C LEU A 346 -4.33 -1.60 -28.15
N THR A 347 -3.69 -1.22 -27.05
CA THR A 347 -2.37 -1.76 -26.71
C THR A 347 -2.49 -3.21 -26.22
N VAL A 348 -1.38 -3.95 -26.26
CA VAL A 348 -1.32 -5.32 -25.70
C VAL A 348 -1.85 -5.39 -24.25
N PRO A 349 -1.46 -4.49 -23.32
CA PRO A 349 -2.00 -4.50 -21.97
C PRO A 349 -3.51 -4.20 -21.90
N GLU A 350 -4.01 -3.27 -22.70
CA GLU A 350 -5.44 -2.91 -22.72
C GLU A 350 -6.30 -4.04 -23.29
N LEU A 351 -5.88 -4.65 -24.41
CA LEU A 351 -6.58 -5.81 -24.97
C LEU A 351 -6.51 -7.01 -24.01
N ALA A 352 -5.38 -7.21 -23.33
CA ALA A 352 -5.25 -8.24 -22.31
C ALA A 352 -6.22 -8.00 -21.14
N MET A 353 -6.37 -6.75 -20.71
CA MET A 353 -7.33 -6.35 -19.69
C MET A 353 -8.78 -6.58 -20.14
N GLU A 354 -9.13 -6.17 -21.37
CA GLU A 354 -10.48 -6.35 -21.93
C GLU A 354 -10.86 -7.84 -22.08
N LEU A 355 -9.92 -8.66 -22.52
CA LEU A 355 -10.12 -10.11 -22.67
C LEU A 355 -9.98 -10.88 -21.35
N GLY A 356 -9.53 -10.21 -20.28
CA GLY A 356 -9.23 -10.85 -19.00
C GLY A 356 -8.13 -11.92 -19.12
N VAL A 357 -7.07 -11.66 -19.89
CA VAL A 357 -5.92 -12.56 -20.08
C VAL A 357 -4.61 -11.84 -19.75
N SER A 358 -3.46 -12.53 -19.82
CA SER A 358 -2.17 -11.88 -19.64
C SER A 358 -1.65 -11.24 -20.93
N ASN A 359 -0.78 -10.24 -20.78
CA ASN A 359 -0.05 -9.62 -21.90
C ASN A 359 0.70 -10.69 -22.73
N GLY A 360 1.24 -11.71 -22.06
CA GLY A 360 1.93 -12.82 -22.70
C GLY A 360 1.03 -13.66 -23.60
N SER A 361 -0.24 -13.86 -23.24
CA SER A 361 -1.21 -14.58 -24.08
C SER A 361 -1.51 -13.84 -25.37
N VAL A 362 -1.73 -12.52 -25.29
CA VAL A 362 -1.94 -11.66 -26.47
C VAL A 362 -0.68 -11.66 -27.35
N LEU A 363 0.51 -11.51 -26.77
CA LEU A 363 1.78 -11.56 -27.51
C LEU A 363 2.01 -12.92 -28.17
N LYS A 364 1.65 -14.03 -27.50
CA LYS A 364 1.79 -15.38 -28.06
C LYS A 364 0.90 -15.55 -29.29
N VAL A 365 -0.34 -15.06 -29.25
CA VAL A 365 -1.25 -15.09 -30.40
C VAL A 365 -0.73 -14.20 -31.54
N LEU A 366 -0.22 -13.01 -31.22
CA LEU A 366 0.45 -12.14 -32.20
C LEU A 366 1.62 -12.85 -32.89
N MET A 367 2.40 -13.65 -32.16
CA MET A 367 3.52 -14.40 -32.71
C MET A 367 3.09 -15.67 -33.47
N SER A 368 2.09 -16.41 -32.98
CA SER A 368 1.71 -17.71 -33.54
C SER A 368 0.70 -17.62 -34.68
N ALA A 369 -0.07 -16.52 -34.75
CA ALA A 369 -1.06 -16.26 -35.79
C ALA A 369 -0.70 -15.02 -36.63
N SER A 370 0.61 -14.71 -36.73
CA SER A 370 1.13 -13.54 -37.44
C SER A 370 0.64 -13.47 -38.90
N ASP A 371 0.52 -14.62 -39.58
CA ASP A 371 0.05 -14.69 -40.98
C ASP A 371 -1.43 -14.28 -41.14
N MET A 372 -2.24 -14.46 -40.09
CA MET A 372 -3.67 -14.10 -40.09
C MET A 372 -3.91 -12.67 -39.57
N ILE A 373 -3.06 -12.20 -38.67
CA ILE A 373 -3.19 -10.89 -38.00
C ILE A 373 -2.56 -9.77 -38.85
N GLY A 374 -1.55 -10.10 -39.65
CA GLY A 374 -0.76 -9.13 -40.41
C GLY A 374 0.12 -8.25 -39.53
N ASP A 375 0.74 -7.25 -40.13
CA ASP A 375 1.65 -6.35 -39.43
C ASP A 375 0.91 -5.52 -38.38
N VAL A 376 1.48 -5.49 -37.18
CA VAL A 376 0.94 -4.71 -36.05
C VAL A 376 1.67 -3.38 -36.00
N ALA A 377 0.93 -2.29 -35.79
CA ALA A 377 1.55 -0.97 -35.65
C ALA A 377 2.43 -0.95 -34.40
N GLU A 378 3.72 -0.72 -34.58
CA GLU A 378 4.69 -0.61 -33.48
C GLU A 378 5.09 0.85 -33.28
N GLN A 379 5.03 1.31 -32.03
CA GLN A 379 5.54 2.62 -31.64
C GLN A 379 6.36 2.50 -30.37
N ARG A 380 7.47 3.22 -30.29
CA ARG A 380 8.22 3.30 -29.04
C ARG A 380 7.54 4.28 -28.10
N ASN A 381 7.24 3.81 -26.89
CA ASN A 381 6.80 4.68 -25.81
C ASN A 381 7.97 5.52 -25.27
N TYR A 382 7.65 6.42 -24.34
CA TYR A 382 8.60 7.35 -23.74
C TYR A 382 9.74 6.70 -22.93
N ASN A 383 9.68 5.39 -22.67
CA ASN A 383 10.75 4.59 -22.05
C ASN A 383 11.60 3.83 -23.09
N ASN A 384 11.46 4.14 -24.39
CA ASN A 384 12.08 3.41 -25.49
C ASN A 384 11.60 1.93 -25.59
N VAL A 385 10.49 1.59 -24.93
CA VAL A 385 9.85 0.28 -25.00
C VAL A 385 8.89 0.29 -26.19
N VAL A 386 8.98 -0.73 -27.04
CA VAL A 386 8.09 -0.88 -28.19
C VAL A 386 6.69 -1.27 -27.71
N CYS A 387 5.74 -0.35 -27.82
CA CYS A 387 4.31 -0.59 -27.67
C CYS A 387 3.71 -1.02 -29.01
N ARG A 388 2.92 -2.08 -28.98
CA ARG A 388 2.18 -2.58 -30.16
C ARG A 388 0.74 -2.14 -30.06
N PHE A 389 0.23 -1.53 -31.12
CA PHE A 389 -1.16 -1.10 -31.25
C PHE A 389 -1.90 -2.04 -32.19
N ILE A 390 -2.94 -2.65 -31.65
CA ILE A 390 -3.72 -3.70 -32.28
C ILE A 390 -4.98 -3.06 -32.84
N ALA A 391 -5.20 -3.15 -34.16
CA ALA A 391 -6.38 -2.60 -34.82
C ALA A 391 -7.66 -3.39 -34.46
N PRO A 392 -8.88 -2.81 -34.55
CA PRO A 392 -10.13 -3.50 -34.26
C PRO A 392 -10.29 -4.87 -34.94
N ASP A 393 -9.92 -4.99 -36.22
CA ASP A 393 -9.97 -6.26 -36.93
C ASP A 393 -8.97 -7.30 -36.40
N GLN A 394 -7.79 -6.85 -35.98
CA GLN A 394 -6.76 -7.68 -35.34
C GLN A 394 -7.21 -8.12 -33.93
N GLN A 395 -7.85 -7.23 -33.17
CA GLN A 395 -8.43 -7.54 -31.86
C GLN A 395 -9.49 -8.63 -31.97
N ARG A 396 -10.36 -8.56 -33.00
CA ARG A 396 -11.38 -9.59 -33.26
C ARG A 396 -10.73 -10.96 -33.51
N ILE A 397 -9.70 -11.02 -34.35
CA ILE A 397 -8.97 -12.27 -34.64
C ILE A 397 -8.31 -12.81 -33.37
N ILE A 398 -7.66 -11.95 -32.58
CA ILE A 398 -7.02 -12.34 -31.32
C ILE A 398 -8.05 -12.86 -30.32
N LYS A 399 -9.20 -12.19 -30.22
CA LYS A 399 -10.32 -12.60 -29.38
C LYS A 399 -10.86 -13.96 -29.81
N GLU A 400 -11.11 -14.18 -31.09
CA GLU A 400 -11.58 -15.45 -31.64
C GLU A 400 -10.59 -16.60 -31.39
N VAL A 401 -9.28 -16.34 -31.50
CA VAL A 401 -8.25 -17.36 -31.23
C VAL A 401 -8.17 -17.69 -29.73
N ILE A 402 -8.29 -16.70 -28.85
CA ILE A 402 -8.23 -16.89 -27.39
C ILE A 402 -9.51 -17.56 -26.87
N GLU A 403 -10.68 -17.09 -27.28
CA GLU A 403 -11.97 -17.68 -26.94
C GLU A 403 -12.14 -19.06 -27.58
N GLY A 404 -11.66 -19.23 -28.81
CA GLY A 404 -11.54 -20.51 -29.50
C GLY A 404 -10.70 -21.49 -28.70
N SER A 405 -9.50 -21.11 -28.26
CA SER A 405 -8.63 -21.98 -27.45
C SER A 405 -9.29 -22.40 -26.12
N ARG A 406 -10.01 -21.48 -25.46
CA ARG A 406 -10.73 -21.76 -24.20
C ARG A 406 -11.91 -22.72 -24.40
N ASN A 407 -12.67 -22.56 -25.49
CA ASN A 407 -13.78 -23.44 -25.83
C ASN A 407 -13.31 -24.80 -26.38
N THR A 408 -12.17 -24.83 -27.07
CA THR A 408 -11.60 -26.07 -27.64
C THR A 408 -11.08 -26.97 -26.53
N LEU A 409 -10.39 -26.44 -25.51
CA LEU A 409 -9.91 -27.26 -24.38
C LEU A 409 -11.05 -27.88 -23.57
N VAL A 410 -12.13 -27.13 -23.34
CA VAL A 410 -13.33 -27.66 -22.65
C VAL A 410 -14.06 -28.67 -23.54
N ALA A 411 -14.13 -28.46 -24.86
CA ALA A 411 -14.70 -29.40 -25.82
C ALA A 411 -13.84 -30.68 -26.01
N GLU A 412 -12.52 -30.58 -25.83
CA GLU A 412 -11.56 -31.68 -25.84
C GLU A 412 -11.55 -32.49 -24.52
N GLY A 413 -12.41 -32.15 -23.57
CA GLY A 413 -12.57 -32.90 -22.31
C GLY A 413 -11.58 -32.53 -21.21
N PHE A 414 -10.84 -31.43 -21.35
CA PHE A 414 -9.98 -30.93 -20.28
C PHE A 414 -10.81 -30.25 -19.18
N MET A 415 -10.46 -30.51 -17.93
CA MET A 415 -11.14 -29.93 -16.77
C MET A 415 -10.20 -29.03 -15.97
N THR A 416 -10.69 -27.89 -15.50
CA THR A 416 -9.97 -27.08 -14.52
C THR A 416 -9.95 -27.76 -13.16
N ARG A 417 -9.01 -27.39 -12.29
CA ARG A 417 -8.99 -27.84 -10.88
C ARG A 417 -10.34 -27.71 -10.20
N SER A 418 -11.00 -26.56 -10.37
CA SER A 418 -12.29 -26.27 -9.74
C SER A 418 -13.42 -27.11 -10.33
N ALA A 419 -13.43 -27.32 -11.65
CA ALA A 419 -14.40 -28.20 -12.31
C ALA A 419 -14.21 -29.65 -11.86
N LEU A 420 -12.96 -30.15 -11.83
CA LEU A 420 -12.63 -31.51 -11.40
C LEU A 420 -12.99 -31.74 -9.93
N ALA A 421 -12.67 -30.79 -9.04
CA ALA A 421 -13.04 -30.88 -7.62
C ALA A 421 -14.56 -30.97 -7.42
N LYS A 422 -15.32 -30.17 -8.19
CA LYS A 422 -16.78 -30.18 -8.17
C LYS A 422 -17.36 -31.50 -8.70
N THR A 423 -16.85 -31.99 -9.83
CA THR A 423 -17.25 -33.27 -10.43
C THR A 423 -17.00 -34.44 -9.48
N LEU A 424 -15.88 -34.40 -8.76
CA LEU A 424 -15.50 -35.44 -7.80
C LEU A 424 -16.05 -35.19 -6.39
N GLY A 425 -16.86 -34.15 -6.15
CA GLY A 425 -17.46 -33.91 -4.83
C GLY A 425 -16.47 -33.69 -3.68
N VAL A 426 -15.26 -33.20 -3.98
CA VAL A 426 -14.21 -32.89 -2.99
C VAL A 426 -13.98 -31.39 -2.88
N SER A 427 -13.46 -30.92 -1.75
CA SER A 427 -13.15 -29.49 -1.60
C SER A 427 -12.00 -29.06 -2.52
N GLY A 428 -12.04 -27.81 -2.97
CA GLY A 428 -10.96 -27.24 -3.80
C GLY A 428 -9.59 -27.27 -3.12
N TRP A 429 -9.56 -27.17 -1.78
CA TRP A 429 -8.32 -27.29 -0.99
C TRP A 429 -7.76 -28.71 -0.98
N GLN A 430 -8.63 -29.73 -0.79
CA GLN A 430 -8.21 -31.14 -0.89
C GLN A 430 -7.65 -31.46 -2.28
N MET A 431 -8.31 -30.98 -3.34
CA MET A 431 -7.83 -31.16 -4.71
C MET A 431 -6.48 -30.47 -4.94
N ALA A 432 -6.30 -29.24 -4.46
CA ALA A 432 -5.01 -28.55 -4.55
C ALA A 432 -3.89 -29.31 -3.83
N SER A 433 -4.16 -29.86 -2.65
CA SER A 433 -3.18 -30.68 -1.90
C SER A 433 -2.83 -31.98 -2.61
N VAL A 434 -3.76 -32.59 -3.34
CA VAL A 434 -3.49 -33.80 -4.14
C VAL A 434 -2.64 -33.46 -5.36
N ILE A 435 -2.97 -32.41 -6.10
CA ILE A 435 -2.20 -31.98 -7.28
C ILE A 435 -0.74 -31.68 -6.90
N ASP A 436 -0.51 -30.97 -5.79
CA ASP A 436 0.83 -30.64 -5.31
C ASP A 436 1.65 -31.91 -4.99
N LYS A 437 1.02 -32.92 -4.38
CA LYS A 437 1.66 -34.21 -4.06
C LYS A 437 1.90 -35.10 -5.27
N MET A 438 1.10 -34.95 -6.32
CA MET A 438 1.18 -35.76 -7.54
C MET A 438 1.87 -35.02 -8.70
N LYS A 439 2.49 -33.87 -8.44
CA LYS A 439 3.02 -32.99 -9.48
C LYS A 439 4.03 -33.68 -10.41
N GLU A 440 4.87 -34.58 -9.88
CA GLU A 440 5.82 -35.36 -10.67
C GLU A 440 5.13 -36.44 -11.53
N GLU A 441 4.08 -37.07 -11.02
CA GLU A 441 3.33 -38.15 -11.68
C GLU A 441 2.35 -37.62 -12.74
N LEU A 442 1.83 -36.40 -12.55
CA LEU A 442 0.91 -35.74 -13.48
C LEU A 442 1.61 -35.22 -14.75
N GLY A 443 2.93 -35.01 -14.69
CA GLY A 443 3.72 -34.48 -15.79
C GLY A 443 3.34 -33.03 -16.16
N ALA A 444 3.52 -32.67 -17.43
CA ALA A 444 3.22 -31.32 -17.92
C ALA A 444 1.70 -31.07 -17.97
N VAL A 445 1.23 -30.12 -17.18
CA VAL A 445 -0.18 -29.70 -17.14
C VAL A 445 -0.38 -28.52 -18.08
N ARG A 446 -1.50 -28.49 -18.83
CA ARG A 446 -1.81 -27.34 -19.69
C ARG A 446 -2.27 -26.16 -18.83
N THR A 447 -1.70 -24.99 -19.04
CA THR A 447 -2.12 -23.78 -18.32
C THR A 447 -2.68 -22.72 -19.26
N THR A 448 -3.66 -21.96 -18.80
CA THR A 448 -4.22 -20.80 -19.51
C THR A 448 -4.51 -19.69 -18.51
N LEU A 449 -4.25 -18.44 -18.89
CA LEU A 449 -4.46 -17.29 -18.03
C LEU A 449 -5.89 -16.76 -18.18
N VAL A 450 -6.63 -16.71 -17.07
CA VAL A 450 -8.01 -16.20 -16.99
C VAL A 450 -8.12 -15.24 -15.81
N GLY A 451 -8.55 -14.00 -16.06
CA GLY A 451 -8.62 -12.92 -15.09
C GLY A 451 -7.27 -12.59 -14.44
N GLY A 452 -6.17 -12.67 -15.20
CA GLY A 452 -4.81 -12.47 -14.68
C GLY A 452 -4.29 -13.62 -13.79
N ARG A 453 -5.03 -14.72 -13.65
CA ARG A 453 -4.63 -15.91 -12.88
C ARG A 453 -4.35 -17.07 -13.80
N GLU A 454 -3.26 -17.78 -13.55
CA GLU A 454 -2.95 -19.01 -14.27
C GLU A 454 -3.89 -20.13 -13.81
N ILE A 455 -4.65 -20.69 -14.75
CA ILE A 455 -5.56 -21.81 -14.53
C ILE A 455 -4.99 -23.05 -15.19
N GLU A 456 -4.83 -24.09 -14.38
CA GLU A 456 -4.42 -25.43 -14.81
C GLU A 456 -5.62 -26.23 -15.35
N TYR A 457 -5.38 -26.93 -16.47
CA TYR A 457 -6.31 -27.81 -17.15
C TYR A 457 -5.73 -29.23 -17.21
N PHE A 458 -6.51 -30.18 -16.72
CA PHE A 458 -6.15 -31.59 -16.62
C PHE A 458 -6.83 -32.37 -17.74
N ASP A 459 -6.07 -33.18 -18.48
CA ASP A 459 -6.63 -34.12 -19.46
C ASP A 459 -7.32 -35.32 -18.79
N ALA A 460 -7.97 -36.17 -19.58
CA ALA A 460 -8.68 -37.34 -19.07
C ALA A 460 -7.77 -38.34 -18.32
N ALA A 461 -6.49 -38.47 -18.69
CA ALA A 461 -5.57 -39.39 -18.01
C ALA A 461 -5.13 -38.83 -16.65
N GLN A 462 -4.82 -37.54 -16.60
CA GLN A 462 -4.51 -36.80 -15.36
C GLN A 462 -5.72 -36.78 -14.42
N GLN A 463 -6.93 -36.58 -14.94
CA GLN A 463 -8.17 -36.66 -14.17
C GLN A 463 -8.35 -38.05 -13.55
N ALA A 464 -8.08 -39.12 -14.29
CA ALA A 464 -8.17 -40.49 -13.80
C ALA A 464 -7.15 -40.80 -12.70
N LEU A 465 -5.91 -40.32 -12.84
CA LEU A 465 -4.86 -40.44 -11.82
C LEU A 465 -5.25 -39.72 -10.53
N LEU A 466 -5.72 -38.47 -10.63
CA LEU A 466 -6.19 -37.68 -9.49
C LEU A 466 -7.37 -38.37 -8.78
N HIS A 467 -8.32 -38.91 -9.54
CA HIS A 467 -9.45 -39.67 -8.99
C HIS A 467 -8.98 -40.93 -8.26
N GLN A 468 -8.12 -41.74 -8.88
CA GLN A 468 -7.59 -42.96 -8.27
C GLN A 468 -6.87 -42.66 -6.94
N TYR A 469 -6.04 -41.62 -6.92
CA TYR A 469 -5.34 -41.21 -5.70
C TYR A 469 -6.32 -40.79 -4.58
N LEU A 470 -7.37 -40.05 -4.92
CA LEU A 470 -8.42 -39.67 -3.96
C LEU A 470 -9.16 -40.90 -3.40
N VAL A 471 -9.43 -41.92 -4.22
CA VAL A 471 -9.99 -43.20 -3.79
C VAL A 471 -9.05 -43.91 -2.82
N GLU A 472 -7.77 -44.06 -3.17
CA GLU A 472 -6.76 -44.72 -2.32
C GLU A 472 -6.55 -44.01 -0.97
N LYS A 473 -6.65 -42.67 -0.95
CA LYS A 473 -6.51 -41.90 0.28
C LYS A 473 -7.78 -41.91 1.14
N GLY A 474 -8.90 -42.42 0.63
CA GLY A 474 -10.17 -42.47 1.36
C GLY A 474 -10.88 -41.12 1.40
N ALA A 475 -10.69 -40.27 0.39
CA ALA A 475 -11.40 -38.99 0.27
C ALA A 475 -12.94 -39.17 0.16
N PHE A 476 -13.37 -40.36 -0.26
CA PHE A 476 -14.76 -40.79 -0.36
C PHE A 476 -15.21 -41.69 0.80
N ALA A 477 -14.46 -41.73 1.90
CA ALA A 477 -14.84 -42.53 3.07
C ALA A 477 -16.15 -42.01 3.68
N GLU A 478 -17.01 -42.94 4.12
CA GLU A 478 -18.23 -42.64 4.84
C GLU A 478 -17.93 -41.93 6.18
N ASP A 479 -18.90 -41.16 6.68
CA ASP A 479 -18.80 -40.55 8.01
C ASP A 479 -18.65 -41.63 9.09
N ALA A 480 -17.78 -41.36 10.07
CA ALA A 480 -17.55 -42.30 11.16
C ALA A 480 -18.85 -42.58 11.92
N PRO A 481 -19.20 -43.86 12.19
CA PRO A 481 -20.37 -44.19 12.99
C PRO A 481 -20.25 -43.58 14.39
N ALA A 482 -21.40 -43.28 15.00
CA ALA A 482 -21.44 -42.70 16.33
C ALA A 482 -20.64 -43.54 17.34
N GLY A 483 -19.75 -42.89 18.08
CA GLY A 483 -18.90 -43.55 19.08
C GLY A 483 -17.54 -44.03 18.56
N TYR A 484 -17.29 -44.01 17.25
CA TYR A 484 -15.97 -44.34 16.69
C TYR A 484 -14.96 -43.23 17.02
N ARG A 485 -13.70 -43.61 17.28
CA ARG A 485 -12.61 -42.67 17.57
C ARG A 485 -11.38 -43.00 16.74
N THR A 486 -10.57 -41.97 16.45
CA THR A 486 -9.23 -42.15 15.87
C THR A 486 -8.22 -42.56 16.95
N GLY A 487 -7.09 -43.11 16.52
CA GLY A 487 -5.95 -43.39 17.42
C GLY A 487 -5.52 -42.16 18.22
N PHE A 488 -5.46 -41.00 17.57
CA PHE A 488 -5.14 -39.73 18.21
C PHE A 488 -6.20 -39.30 19.23
N ALA A 489 -7.49 -39.44 18.90
CA ALA A 489 -8.58 -39.10 19.81
C ALA A 489 -8.59 -40.02 21.05
N MET A 490 -8.24 -41.30 20.90
CA MET A 490 -8.03 -42.22 22.03
C MET A 490 -6.83 -41.79 22.88
N ALA A 491 -5.71 -41.38 22.27
CA ALA A 491 -4.48 -41.03 22.99
C ALA A 491 -4.72 -39.83 23.91
N ARG A 492 -5.39 -38.82 23.36
CA ARG A 492 -5.83 -37.64 24.09
C ARG A 492 -6.85 -37.96 25.17
N ALA A 493 -7.83 -38.83 24.89
CA ALA A 493 -8.85 -39.22 25.86
C ALA A 493 -8.27 -39.99 27.05
N TRP A 494 -7.23 -40.80 26.84
CA TRP A 494 -6.61 -41.63 27.87
C TRP A 494 -5.36 -41.01 28.52
N GLY A 495 -4.94 -39.81 28.07
CA GLY A 495 -3.74 -39.14 28.58
C GLY A 495 -2.47 -39.97 28.36
N ILE A 496 -2.35 -40.60 27.19
CA ILE A 496 -1.21 -41.46 26.82
C ILE A 496 -0.57 -40.97 25.53
N GLY A 497 0.72 -41.26 25.34
CA GLY A 497 1.41 -40.89 24.10
C GLY A 497 0.96 -41.73 22.91
N ASP A 498 0.93 -41.12 21.72
CA ASP A 498 0.51 -41.77 20.46
C ASP A 498 1.27 -43.06 20.16
N SER A 499 2.55 -43.13 20.54
CA SER A 499 3.38 -44.32 20.40
C SER A 499 2.88 -45.52 21.23
N THR A 500 2.22 -45.26 22.37
CA THR A 500 1.64 -46.31 23.21
C THR A 500 0.38 -46.89 22.56
N ILE A 501 -0.43 -46.04 21.93
CA ILE A 501 -1.59 -46.48 21.15
C ILE A 501 -1.19 -47.22 19.89
N ALA A 502 -0.19 -46.74 19.15
CA ALA A 502 0.33 -47.44 17.98
C ALA A 502 0.81 -48.86 18.33
N ARG A 503 1.44 -49.04 19.51
CA ARG A 503 1.83 -50.36 20.01
C ARG A 503 0.63 -51.23 20.37
N ALA A 504 -0.40 -50.66 21.00
CA ALA A 504 -1.63 -51.38 21.33
C ALA A 504 -2.36 -51.85 20.07
N ILE A 505 -2.46 -50.98 19.06
CA ILE A 505 -3.07 -51.29 17.77
C ILE A 505 -2.29 -52.41 17.07
N ASN A 506 -0.96 -52.30 17.00
CA ASN A 506 -0.13 -53.33 16.37
C ASN A 506 -0.21 -54.67 17.11
N ALA A 507 -0.24 -54.67 18.43
CA ALA A 507 -0.32 -55.90 19.24
C ALA A 507 -1.67 -56.60 19.15
N ASN A 508 -2.74 -55.88 18.80
CA ASN A 508 -4.10 -56.42 18.68
C ASN A 508 -4.61 -56.43 17.25
N LYS A 509 -3.74 -56.26 16.25
CA LYS A 509 -4.11 -56.08 14.84
C LYS A 509 -5.04 -57.17 14.29
N GLU A 510 -4.87 -58.41 14.75
CA GLU A 510 -5.68 -59.57 14.33
C GLU A 510 -7.02 -59.68 15.08
N ARG A 511 -7.17 -58.97 16.20
CA ARG A 511 -8.36 -58.98 17.07
C ARG A 511 -9.23 -57.74 16.91
N LEU A 512 -8.69 -56.69 16.30
CA LEU A 512 -9.46 -55.50 15.94
C LEU A 512 -10.52 -55.88 14.90
N GLY A 513 -11.68 -55.23 14.96
CA GLY A 513 -12.75 -55.39 13.98
C GLY A 513 -12.35 -54.94 12.57
N HIS A 514 -13.31 -54.74 11.68
CA HIS A 514 -13.05 -54.18 10.34
C HIS A 514 -12.61 -52.70 10.43
N VAL A 515 -11.32 -52.50 10.75
CA VAL A 515 -10.70 -51.17 10.82
C VAL A 515 -10.54 -50.65 9.39
N ARG A 516 -11.34 -49.64 9.05
CA ARG A 516 -11.27 -48.92 7.79
C ARG A 516 -11.13 -47.42 8.04
N LYS A 517 -10.80 -46.68 6.99
CA LYS A 517 -10.78 -45.22 7.05
C LYS A 517 -12.22 -44.71 7.09
N TRP A 518 -12.48 -43.81 8.03
CA TRP A 518 -13.72 -43.08 8.18
C TRP A 518 -13.44 -41.60 8.14
N LYS A 519 -14.44 -40.81 7.76
CA LYS A 519 -14.35 -39.35 7.78
C LYS A 519 -14.62 -38.83 9.19
N PHE A 520 -13.62 -38.17 9.78
CA PHE A 520 -13.72 -37.43 11.05
C PHE A 520 -13.61 -35.93 10.80
N SER A 521 -13.91 -35.10 11.80
CA SER A 521 -13.77 -33.64 11.71
C SER A 521 -12.33 -33.18 11.41
N SER A 522 -11.33 -33.97 11.79
CA SER A 522 -9.91 -33.75 11.50
C SER A 522 -9.46 -34.30 10.14
N GLY A 523 -10.36 -34.91 9.36
CA GLY A 523 -10.06 -35.57 8.09
C GLY A 523 -10.24 -37.10 8.14
N PRO A 524 -10.01 -37.79 7.01
CA PRO A 524 -10.14 -39.24 6.93
C PRO A 524 -9.01 -39.96 7.69
N ASP A 525 -9.37 -40.83 8.63
CA ASP A 525 -8.43 -41.59 9.44
C ASP A 525 -9.03 -42.95 9.83
N TYR A 526 -8.22 -43.87 10.35
CA TYR A 526 -8.69 -45.16 10.86
C TYR A 526 -9.56 -44.97 12.10
N GLY A 527 -10.81 -45.42 12.01
CA GLY A 527 -11.78 -45.37 13.11
C GLY A 527 -11.89 -46.71 13.80
N TYR A 528 -11.86 -46.68 15.12
CA TYR A 528 -11.96 -47.84 16.00
C TYR A 528 -13.34 -47.83 16.68
N SER A 529 -14.04 -48.96 16.67
CA SER A 529 -15.36 -49.07 17.31
C SER A 529 -15.24 -48.93 18.84
N PRO A 530 -16.35 -48.72 19.57
CA PRO A 530 -16.32 -48.73 21.04
C PRO A 530 -15.73 -50.03 21.62
N GLU A 531 -15.97 -51.17 20.99
CA GLU A 531 -15.41 -52.47 21.37
C GLU A 531 -13.90 -52.51 21.14
N ASP A 532 -13.43 -52.04 19.98
CA ASP A 532 -11.99 -51.93 19.69
C ASP A 532 -11.30 -50.97 20.69
N GLN A 533 -11.95 -49.84 21.01
CA GLN A 533 -11.46 -48.87 21.98
C GLN A 533 -11.30 -49.48 23.37
N LEU A 534 -12.29 -50.26 23.83
CA LEU A 534 -12.24 -50.95 25.11
C LEU A 534 -11.11 -51.98 25.14
N MET A 535 -11.00 -52.81 24.10
CA MET A 535 -9.93 -53.81 24.00
C MET A 535 -8.54 -53.16 24.00
N LEU A 536 -8.36 -52.08 23.24
CA LEU A 536 -7.10 -51.34 23.20
C LEU A 536 -6.79 -50.68 24.55
N HIS A 537 -7.81 -50.15 25.24
CA HIS A 537 -7.64 -49.57 26.58
C HIS A 537 -7.24 -50.63 27.61
N GLU A 538 -7.88 -51.80 27.62
CA GLU A 538 -7.53 -52.93 28.48
C GLU A 538 -6.09 -53.36 28.26
N TRP A 539 -5.67 -53.53 27.00
CA TRP A 539 -4.29 -53.84 26.67
C TRP A 539 -3.31 -52.79 27.20
N VAL A 540 -3.65 -51.50 27.08
CA VAL A 540 -2.81 -50.40 27.58
C VAL A 540 -2.72 -50.44 29.12
N VAL A 541 -3.82 -50.71 29.82
CA VAL A 541 -3.84 -50.82 31.29
C VAL A 541 -2.99 -52.01 31.75
N GLU A 542 -3.16 -53.18 31.15
CA GLU A 542 -2.40 -54.38 31.48
C GLU A 542 -0.89 -54.22 31.24
N ASN A 543 -0.51 -53.49 30.18
CA ASN A 543 0.89 -53.30 29.80
C ASN A 543 1.54 -52.04 30.42
N ARG A 544 0.75 -51.11 30.99
CA ARG A 544 1.26 -50.03 31.86
C ARG A 544 1.76 -50.59 33.19
N CYS A 545 1.03 -51.52 33.81
CA CYS A 545 1.42 -52.15 35.08
C CYS A 545 2.72 -52.96 35.00
N LYS A 546 3.02 -53.58 33.84
CA LYS A 546 4.26 -54.35 33.63
C LYS A 546 5.52 -53.47 33.52
N ASN A 547 5.39 -52.19 33.16
CA ASN A 547 6.53 -51.27 33.03
C ASN A 547 6.91 -50.58 34.36
N VAL A 548 5.99 -50.44 35.32
CA VAL A 548 6.33 -49.97 36.67
C VAL A 548 7.16 -51.02 37.43
N GLY A 549 6.81 -52.30 37.30
CA GLY A 549 7.58 -53.41 37.88
C GLY A 549 9.00 -53.54 37.30
N ARG A 550 9.19 -53.31 35.99
CA ARG A 550 10.51 -53.35 35.34
C ARG A 550 11.43 -52.19 35.72
N THR A 551 10.86 -51.07 36.15
CA THR A 551 11.63 -49.88 36.56
C THR A 551 12.05 -49.98 38.03
N ALA A 552 11.26 -50.65 38.88
CA ALA A 552 11.63 -50.97 40.26
C ALA A 552 12.74 -52.04 40.35
N LEU A 553 12.70 -53.07 39.48
CA LEU A 553 13.72 -54.13 39.42
C LEU A 553 15.04 -53.73 38.76
N LYS A 554 15.13 -52.54 38.15
CA LYS A 554 16.39 -51.97 37.65
C LYS A 554 17.07 -51.01 38.64
N ARG A 555 16.44 -50.75 39.79
CA ARG A 555 16.95 -49.89 40.87
C ARG A 555 17.20 -50.65 42.19
N ALA A 556 16.99 -51.96 42.20
CA ALA A 556 17.54 -52.90 43.17
C ALA A 556 18.61 -53.73 42.46
#